data_AF-A0A963ZUI2-F1
#
_entry.id   AF-A0A963ZUI2-F1
#
_cell.length_a   1.000
_cell.length_b   1.000
_cell.length_c   1.000
_cell.angle_alpha   90.00
_cell.angle_beta   90.00
_cell.angle_gamma   90.00
#
_symmetry.space_group_name_H-M   'P 1'
#
loop_
_entity.id
_entity.type
_entity.pdbx_description
1 polymer ?
#
loop_
_entity_poly.entity_id
_entity_poly.type
_entity_poly.pdbx_seq_one_letter_code
_entity_poly.pdbx_strand_id
1 'polypeptide(L)'
;MGLMIVPIVAVEQRKKSKARKFQANFLKLAAERQLKIVQCDKWRFHAIGLDPAAKKLFYLKDKNGQQQEALIDLTKVKSCKAVNINRTAAENRKIIDRLALAFTTGEQAEKERQLEFYNAQEYPSLTEELGLLDKWQKLVSEQLKTASGVKSK
;
A
#
# COMPACT_ATOMS: atom_id res chain seq x y z
N MET A 1 -38.90 -14.81 27.28
CA MET A 1 -38.25 -14.76 25.96
C MET A 1 -37.74 -13.35 25.73
N GLY A 2 -36.46 -13.06 26.04
CA GLY A 2 -35.88 -11.72 25.87
C GLY A 2 -35.32 -11.54 24.47
N LEU A 3 -35.89 -10.62 23.69
CA LEU A 3 -35.35 -10.18 22.40
C LEU A 3 -34.17 -9.23 22.64
N MET A 4 -32.94 -9.73 22.51
CA MET A 4 -31.76 -8.86 22.41
C MET A 4 -31.65 -8.29 21.00
N ILE A 5 -32.26 -7.13 20.78
CA ILE A 5 -32.02 -6.31 19.58
C ILE A 5 -30.73 -5.54 19.83
N VAL A 6 -29.59 -6.11 19.40
CA VAL A 6 -28.33 -5.36 19.38
C VAL A 6 -28.48 -4.20 18.40
N PRO A 7 -28.34 -2.93 18.81
CA PRO A 7 -28.55 -1.82 17.90
C PRO A 7 -27.43 -1.80 16.87
N ILE A 8 -27.82 -1.89 15.60
CA ILE A 8 -26.94 -1.83 14.40
C ILE A 8 -25.97 -0.64 14.48
N VAL A 9 -26.36 0.43 15.18
CA VAL A 9 -25.59 1.65 15.45
C VAL A 9 -24.23 1.39 16.14
N ALA A 10 -24.13 0.37 17.02
CA ALA A 10 -22.89 0.09 17.75
C ALA A 10 -21.78 -0.49 16.86
N VAL A 11 -22.13 -1.21 15.78
CA VAL A 11 -21.17 -1.81 14.85
C VAL A 11 -20.50 -0.74 13.98
N GLU A 12 -21.25 0.28 13.56
CA GLU A 12 -20.72 1.36 12.73
C GLU A 12 -19.73 2.26 13.48
N GLN A 13 -20.02 2.58 14.75
CA GLN A 13 -19.12 3.38 15.58
C GLN A 13 -17.80 2.65 15.83
N ARG A 14 -17.85 1.34 16.07
CA ARG A 14 -16.65 0.50 16.25
C ARG A 14 -15.79 0.43 14.98
N LYS A 15 -16.42 0.32 13.79
CA LYS A 15 -15.71 0.34 12.50
C LYS A 15 -15.02 1.69 12.25
N LYS A 16 -15.72 2.80 12.49
CA LYS A 16 -15.15 4.15 12.38
C LYS A 16 -14.01 4.38 13.37
N SER A 17 -14.14 3.92 14.61
CA SER A 17 -13.08 4.00 15.63
C SER A 17 -11.83 3.18 15.24
N LYS A 18 -12.00 1.93 14.79
CA LYS A 18 -10.88 1.11 14.31
C LYS A 18 -10.17 1.72 13.11
N ALA A 19 -10.94 2.26 12.15
CA ALA A 19 -10.37 2.89 10.96
C ALA A 19 -9.51 4.11 11.31
N ARG A 20 -10.02 4.98 12.19
CA ARG A 20 -9.29 6.15 12.71
C ARG A 20 -8.06 5.75 13.53
N LYS A 21 -8.16 4.72 14.38
CA LYS A 21 -7.03 4.21 15.16
C LYS A 21 -5.90 3.70 14.28
N PHE A 22 -6.22 2.93 13.24
CA PHE A 22 -5.21 2.46 12.28
C PHE A 22 -4.54 3.63 11.55
N GLN A 23 -5.32 4.62 11.10
CA GLN A 23 -4.75 5.79 10.41
C GLN A 23 -3.87 6.63 11.35
N ALA A 24 -4.31 6.85 12.59
CA ALA A 24 -3.51 7.53 13.60
C ALA A 24 -2.22 6.76 13.91
N ASN A 25 -2.28 5.43 14.00
CA ASN A 25 -1.10 4.58 14.19
C ASN A 25 -0.14 4.69 13.00
N PHE A 26 -0.64 4.63 11.77
CA PHE A 26 0.16 4.80 10.56
C PHE A 26 0.90 6.15 10.54
N LEU A 27 0.18 7.25 10.80
CA LEU A 27 0.78 8.59 10.84
C LEU A 27 1.77 8.75 12.01
N LYS A 28 1.48 8.15 13.16
CA LYS A 28 2.40 8.11 14.31
C LYS A 28 3.71 7.42 13.95
N LEU A 29 3.65 6.22 13.38
CA LEU A 29 4.84 5.46 12.95
C LEU A 29 5.62 6.21 11.86
N ALA A 30 4.92 6.86 10.93
CA ALA A 30 5.58 7.71 9.94
C ALA A 30 6.31 8.90 10.59
N ALA A 31 5.67 9.57 11.56
CA ALA A 31 6.25 10.69 12.28
C ALA A 31 7.44 10.27 13.17
N GLU A 32 7.39 9.10 13.81
CA GLU A 32 8.52 8.51 14.55
C GLU A 32 9.74 8.28 13.64
N ARG A 33 9.50 8.04 12.35
CA ARG A 33 10.53 7.93 11.30
C ARG A 33 10.87 9.28 10.64
N GLN A 34 10.41 10.38 11.23
CA GLN A 34 10.60 11.77 10.77
C GLN A 34 10.06 12.03 9.36
N LEU A 35 9.00 11.31 8.96
CA LEU A 35 8.33 11.50 7.68
C LEU A 35 7.16 12.46 7.81
N LYS A 36 7.01 13.34 6.82
CA LYS A 36 5.85 14.21 6.62
C LYS A 36 5.05 13.66 5.46
N ILE A 37 4.10 12.77 5.77
CA ILE A 37 3.25 12.15 4.76
C ILE A 37 2.31 13.22 4.16
N VAL A 38 2.48 13.51 2.87
CA VAL A 38 1.67 14.48 2.12
C VAL A 38 0.52 13.79 1.39
N GLN A 39 0.76 12.60 0.85
CA GLN A 39 -0.27 11.78 0.22
C GLN A 39 -0.33 10.43 0.92
N CYS A 40 -1.52 9.96 1.25
CA CYS A 40 -1.71 8.65 1.84
C CYS A 40 -3.00 8.00 1.34
N ASP A 41 -2.96 6.67 1.23
CA ASP A 41 -4.15 5.86 1.04
C ASP A 41 -4.13 4.67 2.00
N LYS A 42 -5.33 4.18 2.29
CA LYS A 42 -5.55 3.02 3.14
C LYS A 42 -6.53 2.08 2.46
N TRP A 43 -6.24 0.79 2.49
CA TRP A 43 -7.16 -0.25 2.06
C TRP A 43 -7.04 -1.46 2.99
N ARG A 44 -8.16 -1.98 3.48
CA ARG A 44 -8.22 -3.14 4.40
C ARG A 44 -7.30 -2.96 5.62
N PHE A 45 -6.19 -3.72 5.63
CA PHE A 45 -5.17 -3.79 6.68
C PHE A 45 -3.86 -3.11 6.26
N HIS A 46 -3.88 -2.38 5.13
CA HIS A 46 -2.73 -1.75 4.53
C HIS A 46 -2.88 -0.22 4.52
N ALA A 47 -1.76 0.47 4.64
CA ALA A 47 -1.63 1.87 4.28
C ALA A 47 -0.30 2.12 3.59
N ILE A 48 -0.31 3.12 2.73
CA ILE A 48 0.87 3.62 2.06
C ILE A 48 0.85 5.14 2.08
N GLY A 49 2.01 5.75 2.18
CA GLY A 49 2.15 7.19 2.28
C GLY A 49 3.44 7.68 1.64
N LEU A 50 3.37 8.82 0.97
CA LEU A 50 4.49 9.49 0.34
C LEU A 50 4.88 10.73 1.16
N ASP A 51 6.17 10.84 1.45
CA ASP A 51 6.84 12.09 1.76
C ASP A 51 7.65 12.54 0.52
N PRO A 52 7.14 13.49 -0.29
CA PRO A 52 7.83 13.95 -1.48
C PRO A 52 9.09 14.76 -1.16
N ALA A 53 9.12 15.45 -0.01
CA ALA A 53 10.27 16.26 0.40
C ALA A 53 11.45 15.36 0.80
N ALA A 54 11.17 14.33 1.60
CA ALA A 54 12.17 13.33 1.99
C ALA A 54 12.43 12.26 0.91
N LYS A 55 11.65 12.26 -0.19
CA LYS A 55 11.67 11.23 -1.24
C LYS A 55 11.55 9.82 -0.68
N LYS A 56 10.63 9.63 0.27
CA LYS A 56 10.43 8.35 0.96
C LYS A 56 8.97 7.90 0.87
N LEU A 57 8.81 6.60 0.69
CA LEU A 57 7.52 5.92 0.70
C LEU A 57 7.45 5.03 1.94
N PHE A 58 6.42 5.22 2.74
CA PHE A 58 6.17 4.41 3.93
C PHE A 58 4.96 3.52 3.69
N TYR A 59 5.07 2.26 4.09
CA TYR A 59 4.03 1.26 3.97
C TYR A 59 3.86 0.52 5.29
N LEU A 60 2.61 0.22 5.62
CA LEU A 60 2.22 -0.54 6.80
C LEU A 60 1.18 -1.58 6.41
N LYS A 61 1.42 -2.84 6.79
CA LYS A 61 0.42 -3.91 6.86
C LYS A 61 0.21 -4.25 8.33
N ASP A 62 -0.99 -4.03 8.87
CA ASP A 62 -1.35 -4.45 10.23
C ASP A 62 -2.58 -5.35 10.17
N LYS A 63 -2.32 -6.65 10.22
CA LYS A 63 -3.35 -7.70 10.19
C LYS A 63 -3.33 -8.42 11.53
N ASN A 64 -4.44 -8.34 12.28
CA ASN A 64 -4.61 -9.01 13.57
C ASN A 64 -3.48 -8.73 14.58
N GLY A 65 -2.92 -7.52 14.59
CA GLY A 65 -1.84 -7.12 15.50
C GLY A 65 -0.43 -7.52 15.01
N GLN A 66 -0.31 -8.20 13.87
CA GLN A 66 0.97 -8.38 13.20
C GLN A 66 1.23 -7.20 12.28
N GLN A 67 2.11 -6.31 12.74
CA GLN A 67 2.55 -5.15 11.99
C GLN A 67 3.78 -5.49 11.15
N GLN A 68 3.71 -5.20 9.85
CA GLN A 68 4.83 -5.25 8.92
C GLN A 68 4.97 -3.87 8.29
N GLU A 69 6.15 -3.29 8.42
CA GLU A 69 6.47 -1.98 7.91
C GLU A 69 7.50 -2.09 6.79
N ALA A 70 7.37 -1.21 5.79
CA ALA A 70 8.38 -1.04 4.77
C ALA A 70 8.65 0.44 4.53
N LEU A 71 9.93 0.80 4.47
CA LEU A 71 10.40 2.12 4.11
C LEU A 71 11.22 2.01 2.83
N ILE A 72 10.75 2.69 1.78
CA ILE A 72 11.41 2.73 0.47
C ILE A 72 12.00 4.12 0.28
N ASP A 73 13.31 4.18 0.08
CA ASP A 73 14.03 5.39 -0.28
C ASP A 73 14.00 5.55 -1.81
N LEU A 74 13.20 6.49 -2.29
CA LEU A 74 13.00 6.70 -3.73
C LEU A 74 14.26 7.26 -4.42
N THR A 75 15.24 7.78 -3.66
CA THR A 75 16.52 8.21 -4.24
C THR A 75 17.38 7.06 -4.73
N LYS A 76 17.16 5.85 -4.20
CA LYS A 76 17.89 4.62 -4.55
C LYS A 76 17.13 3.76 -5.57
N VAL A 77 15.90 4.12 -5.88
CA VAL A 77 15.03 3.39 -6.81
C VAL A 77 15.28 3.88 -8.23
N LYS A 78 15.55 2.96 -9.16
CA LYS A 78 15.67 3.24 -10.59
C LYS A 78 14.30 3.21 -11.28
N SER A 79 13.47 2.23 -10.95
CA SER A 79 12.14 2.10 -11.56
C SER A 79 11.12 1.52 -10.60
N CYS A 80 9.86 1.85 -10.89
CA CYS A 80 8.68 1.39 -10.18
C CYS A 80 7.68 0.82 -11.18
N LYS A 81 7.17 -0.38 -10.94
CA LYS A 81 6.19 -1.04 -11.83
C LYS A 81 5.08 -1.71 -11.02
N ALA A 82 3.89 -1.71 -11.58
CA ALA A 82 2.78 -2.53 -11.11
C ALA A 82 3.01 -3.99 -11.56
N VAL A 83 3.01 -4.91 -10.60
CA VAL A 83 3.10 -6.35 -10.85
C VAL A 83 1.74 -6.98 -10.62
N ASN A 84 1.23 -7.64 -11.65
CA ASN A 84 -0.03 -8.38 -11.61
C ASN A 84 0.23 -9.85 -11.93
N ILE A 85 0.19 -10.68 -10.89
CA ILE A 85 0.35 -12.14 -11.00
C ILE A 85 -1.03 -12.74 -11.15
N ASN A 86 -1.24 -13.44 -12.27
CA ASN A 86 -2.50 -14.08 -12.61
C ASN A 86 -2.29 -15.58 -12.80
N ARG A 87 -3.32 -16.37 -12.50
CA ARG A 87 -3.44 -17.76 -12.93
C ARG A 87 -4.58 -17.91 -13.93
N THR A 88 -4.44 -18.87 -14.82
CA THR A 88 -5.52 -19.28 -15.72
C THR A 88 -6.31 -20.38 -15.03
N ALA A 89 -7.60 -20.15 -14.82
CA ALA A 89 -8.54 -21.15 -14.32
C ALA A 89 -9.22 -21.88 -15.49
N ALA A 90 -10.12 -22.81 -15.16
CA ALA A 90 -10.96 -23.48 -16.16
C ALA A 90 -11.66 -22.46 -17.07
N GLU A 91 -11.86 -22.85 -18.33
CA GLU A 91 -12.47 -22.00 -19.38
C GLU A 91 -11.66 -20.73 -19.73
N ASN A 92 -10.33 -20.76 -19.60
CA ASN A 92 -9.44 -19.63 -19.92
C ASN A 92 -9.72 -18.33 -19.13
N ARG A 93 -10.41 -18.43 -17.99
CA ARG A 93 -10.64 -17.26 -17.13
C ARG A 93 -9.36 -16.90 -16.39
N LYS A 94 -8.90 -15.65 -16.53
CA LYS A 94 -7.76 -15.13 -15.76
C LYS A 94 -8.22 -14.68 -14.38
N ILE A 95 -7.61 -15.21 -13.34
CA ILE A 95 -7.85 -14.84 -11.95
C ILE A 95 -6.59 -14.15 -11.42
N ILE A 96 -6.77 -12.96 -10.84
CA ILE A 96 -5.70 -12.23 -10.17
C ILE A 96 -5.37 -12.94 -8.86
N ASP A 97 -4.13 -13.39 -8.73
CA ASP A 97 -3.62 -14.01 -7.51
C ASP A 97 -2.90 -13.00 -6.62
N ARG A 98 -2.12 -12.08 -7.21
CA ARG A 98 -1.35 -11.11 -6.43
C ARG A 98 -1.17 -9.79 -7.18
N LEU A 99 -1.32 -8.69 -6.45
CA LEU A 99 -0.99 -7.35 -6.90
C LEU A 99 0.09 -6.78 -6.00
N ALA A 100 1.14 -6.23 -6.60
CA ALA A 100 2.22 -5.60 -5.85
C ALA A 100 2.82 -4.43 -6.63
N LEU A 101 3.34 -3.45 -5.89
CA LEU A 101 4.18 -2.39 -6.43
C LEU A 101 5.64 -2.80 -6.25
N ALA A 102 6.34 -3.01 -7.36
CA ALA A 102 7.72 -3.50 -7.36
C ALA A 102 8.71 -2.37 -7.65
N PHE A 103 9.82 -2.39 -6.92
CA PHE A 103 10.89 -1.40 -6.99
C PHE A 103 12.21 -2.07 -7.34
N THR A 104 12.91 -1.53 -8.33
CA THR A 104 14.27 -1.96 -8.67
C THR A 104 15.29 -0.91 -8.25
N THR A 105 16.37 -1.35 -7.63
CA THR A 105 17.48 -0.50 -7.18
C THR A 105 18.66 -0.59 -8.16
N GLY A 106 19.51 0.43 -8.15
CA GLY A 106 20.59 0.57 -9.12
C GLY A 106 21.80 -0.31 -8.91
N GLU A 107 22.03 -0.75 -7.66
CA GLU A 107 23.12 -1.63 -7.25
C GLU A 107 22.63 -3.07 -7.37
N GLN A 108 23.05 -3.73 -8.45
CA GLN A 108 23.18 -5.18 -8.55
C GLN A 108 21.96 -6.01 -8.14
N ALA A 109 20.78 -5.76 -8.74
CA ALA A 109 19.59 -6.63 -8.63
C ALA A 109 19.30 -7.18 -7.22
N GLU A 110 19.72 -6.45 -6.17
CA GLU A 110 19.56 -6.89 -4.80
C GLU A 110 18.09 -6.75 -4.46
N LYS A 111 17.39 -7.89 -4.56
CA LYS A 111 16.05 -8.14 -4.04
C LYS A 111 15.06 -7.04 -4.43
N GLU A 112 14.43 -7.20 -5.59
CA GLU A 112 13.25 -6.43 -5.98
C GLU A 112 12.32 -6.28 -4.77
N ARG A 113 12.18 -5.06 -4.25
CA ARG A 113 11.29 -4.82 -3.11
C ARG A 113 9.88 -4.74 -3.65
N GLN A 114 8.96 -5.44 -3.00
CA GLN A 114 7.55 -5.47 -3.39
C GLN A 114 6.69 -5.01 -2.22
N LEU A 115 5.81 -4.05 -2.48
CA LEU A 115 4.73 -3.68 -1.56
C LEU A 115 3.45 -4.34 -2.05
N GLU A 116 2.91 -5.25 -1.26
CA GLU A 116 1.72 -6.01 -1.63
C GLU A 116 0.46 -5.14 -1.50
N PHE A 117 -0.36 -5.14 -2.54
CA PHE A 117 -1.68 -4.50 -2.52
C PHE A 117 -2.78 -5.53 -2.34
N TYR A 118 -2.62 -6.72 -2.93
CA TYR A 118 -3.60 -7.80 -2.86
C TYR A 118 -2.94 -9.18 -2.95
N ASN A 119 -3.52 -10.16 -2.27
CA ASN A 119 -3.15 -11.57 -2.32
C ASN A 119 -4.40 -12.43 -2.17
N ALA A 120 -4.74 -13.22 -3.19
CA ALA A 120 -5.94 -14.04 -3.27
C ALA A 120 -5.98 -15.16 -2.21
N GLN A 121 -4.83 -15.59 -1.72
CA GLN A 121 -4.75 -16.58 -0.63
C GLN A 121 -5.14 -15.96 0.71
N GLU A 122 -4.86 -14.67 0.91
CA GLU A 122 -5.25 -13.95 2.13
C GLU A 122 -6.66 -13.36 2.05
N TYR A 123 -7.09 -13.01 0.84
CA TYR A 123 -8.28 -12.22 0.59
C TYR A 123 -9.02 -12.74 -0.65
N PRO A 124 -10.23 -13.30 -0.52
CA PRO A 124 -10.93 -13.91 -1.65
C PRO A 124 -11.51 -12.89 -2.64
N SER A 125 -11.65 -11.64 -2.23
CA SER A 125 -12.23 -10.57 -3.05
C SER A 125 -11.23 -9.47 -3.35
N LEU A 126 -11.16 -9.12 -4.63
CA LEU A 126 -10.51 -7.92 -5.14
C LEU A 126 -11.56 -6.82 -5.30
N THR A 127 -11.23 -5.63 -4.83
CA THR A 127 -12.14 -4.48 -4.79
C THR A 127 -11.48 -3.29 -5.51
N GLU A 128 -10.90 -2.36 -4.77
CA GLU A 128 -10.28 -1.13 -5.25
C GLU A 128 -8.76 -1.24 -5.46
N GLU A 129 -8.15 -2.38 -5.13
CA GLU A 129 -6.70 -2.55 -5.07
C GLU A 129 -6.01 -2.37 -6.43
N LEU A 130 -6.68 -2.67 -7.55
CA LEU A 130 -6.15 -2.41 -8.91
C LEU A 130 -6.01 -0.92 -9.20
N GLY A 131 -7.04 -0.13 -8.92
CA GLY A 131 -7.03 1.31 -9.14
C GLY A 131 -6.04 2.00 -8.22
N LEU A 132 -5.94 1.54 -6.97
CA LEU A 132 -4.93 1.97 -6.01
C LEU A 132 -3.50 1.65 -6.50
N LEU A 133 -3.26 0.44 -7.00
CA LEU A 133 -1.94 0.08 -7.53
C LEU A 133 -1.53 0.98 -8.70
N ASP A 134 -2.43 1.23 -9.64
CA ASP A 134 -2.18 2.12 -10.79
C ASP A 134 -1.90 3.56 -10.34
N LYS A 135 -2.71 4.09 -9.43
CA LYS A 135 -2.50 5.42 -8.81
C LYS A 135 -1.10 5.54 -8.22
N TRP A 136 -0.71 4.58 -7.38
CA TRP A 136 0.58 4.62 -6.68
C TRP A 136 1.76 4.37 -7.61
N GLN A 137 1.61 3.53 -8.64
CA GLN A 137 2.63 3.38 -9.67
C GLN A 137 2.89 4.70 -10.41
N LYS A 138 1.84 5.41 -10.83
CA LYS A 138 1.96 6.72 -11.49
C LYS A 138 2.60 7.76 -10.60
N LEU A 139 2.06 7.91 -9.38
CA LEU A 139 2.55 8.87 -8.38
C LEU A 139 4.03 8.64 -8.06
N VAL A 140 4.45 7.40 -7.80
CA VAL A 140 5.86 7.13 -7.53
C VAL A 140 6.72 7.35 -8.77
N SER A 141 6.26 6.94 -9.95
CA SER A 141 7.02 7.15 -11.19
C SER A 141 7.25 8.64 -11.49
N GLU A 142 6.28 9.51 -11.18
CA GLU A 142 6.44 10.95 -11.28
C GLU A 142 7.52 11.47 -10.33
N GLN A 143 7.53 11.02 -9.07
CA GLN A 143 8.57 11.38 -8.10
C GLN A 143 9.98 10.95 -8.55
N LEU A 144 10.10 9.79 -9.20
CA LEU A 144 11.37 9.30 -9.74
C LEU A 144 11.87 10.15 -10.92
N LYS A 145 10.96 10.68 -11.76
CA LYS A 145 11.31 11.60 -12.85
C LYS A 145 11.82 12.94 -12.32
N THR A 146 11.14 13.50 -11.31
CA THR A 146 11.59 14.73 -10.65
C THR A 146 12.93 14.54 -9.93
N ALA A 147 13.22 13.33 -9.43
CA ALA A 147 14.50 13.02 -8.81
C ALA A 147 15.66 12.85 -9.80
N SER A 148 15.38 12.38 -11.02
CA SER A 148 16.36 12.21 -12.10
C SER A 148 16.54 13.47 -12.97
N GLY A 149 15.67 14.48 -12.80
CA GLY A 149 15.65 15.75 -13.51
C GLY A 149 16.38 16.91 -12.84
N VAL A 150 17.70 16.80 -12.65
CA VAL A 150 18.64 17.94 -12.77
C VAL A 150 19.71 17.51 -13.76
N LYS A 151 19.38 17.70 -15.04
CA LYS A 151 20.27 17.94 -16.19
C LYS A 151 19.42 17.79 -17.46
N SER A 152 18.81 18.88 -17.88
CA SER A 152 18.60 19.12 -19.31
C SER A 152 18.86 20.61 -19.52
N LYS A 153 19.96 20.83 -20.23
CA LYS A 153 20.51 22.10 -20.65
C LYS A 153 19.87 22.46 -21.98
#